data_AF-A0A1B1AWP6-F1
#
_entry.id   AF-A0A1B1AWP6-F1
#
_cell.length_a   1.000
_cell.length_b   1.000
_cell.length_c   1.000
_cell.angle_alpha   90.00
_cell.angle_beta   90.00
_cell.angle_gamma   90.00
#
_symmetry.space_group_name_H-M   'P 1'
#
loop_
_entity.id
_entity.type
_entity.pdbx_description
1 polymer ?
#
loop_
_entity_poly.entity_id
_entity_poly.type
_entity_poly.pdbx_seq_one_letter_code
_entity_poly.pdbx_strand_id
1 'polypeptide(L)'
;MNADVAALEKLMVEWVERWIEGEAHAAIDATTNLSHTGLLDSMAIVGLISYLEEQADVHFDFATFDPQHGISIQGLIQHCAE
;
A
#
# COMPACT_ATOMS: atom_id res chain seq x y z
N MET A 1 17.38 5.26 3.92
CA MET A 1 16.18 5.51 3.12
C MET A 1 16.00 4.51 1.98
N ASN A 2 16.88 4.36 0.99
CA ASN A 2 16.58 3.44 -0.13
C ASN A 2 16.51 1.94 0.25
N ALA A 3 17.24 1.52 1.30
CA ALA A 3 17.14 0.16 1.85
C ALA A 3 15.84 -0.06 2.65
N ASP A 4 15.26 1.00 3.21
CA ASP A 4 14.06 0.94 4.05
C ASP A 4 12.80 0.88 3.18
N VAL A 5 12.79 1.58 2.03
CA VAL A 5 11.69 1.56 1.06
C VAL A 5 11.47 0.18 0.45
N ALA A 6 12.53 -0.49 -0.02
CA ALA A 6 12.38 -1.83 -0.62
C ALA A 6 11.90 -2.88 0.40
N ALA A 7 12.29 -2.74 1.67
CA ALA A 7 11.80 -3.59 2.75
C ALA A 7 10.32 -3.32 3.06
N LEU A 8 9.92 -2.04 3.11
CA LEU A 8 8.52 -1.63 3.29
C LEU A 8 7.63 -2.10 2.15
N GLU A 9 8.07 -1.93 0.89
CA GLU A 9 7.33 -2.42 -0.28
C GLU A 9 7.06 -3.92 -0.16
N LYS A 10 8.06 -4.71 0.22
CA LYS A 10 7.90 -6.15 0.43
C LYS A 10 6.90 -6.47 1.55
N LEU A 11 7.01 -5.80 2.69
CA LEU A 11 6.09 -6.00 3.82
C LEU A 11 4.64 -5.66 3.45
N MET A 12 4.45 -4.57 2.70
CA MET A 12 3.13 -4.15 2.21
C MET A 12 2.55 -5.16 1.22
N VAL A 13 3.35 -5.68 0.29
CA VAL A 13 2.90 -6.73 -0.65
C VAL A 13 2.46 -7.97 0.12
N GLU A 14 3.28 -8.43 1.08
CA GLU A 14 2.94 -9.58 1.93
C GLU A 14 1.65 -9.35 2.73
N TRP A 15 1.41 -8.13 3.20
CA TRP A 15 0.17 -7.77 3.89
C TRP A 15 -1.05 -7.87 2.95
N VAL A 16 -0.95 -7.32 1.75
CA VAL A 16 -2.03 -7.36 0.75
C VAL A 16 -2.33 -8.80 0.35
N GLU A 17 -1.31 -9.61 0.08
CA GLU A 17 -1.47 -11.04 -0.26
C GLU A 17 -2.17 -11.82 0.85
N ARG A 18 -1.87 -11.53 2.12
CA ARG A 18 -2.56 -12.13 3.28
C ARG A 18 -3.99 -11.66 3.39
N TRP A 19 -4.26 -10.37 3.17
CA TRP A 19 -5.59 -9.80 3.26
C TRP A 19 -6.57 -10.44 2.27
N ILE A 20 -6.13 -10.64 1.03
CA ILE A 20 -6.92 -11.27 -0.02
C ILE A 20 -6.88 -12.80 0.02
N GLU A 21 -6.30 -13.39 1.07
CA GLU A 21 -6.16 -14.85 1.25
C GLU A 21 -5.51 -15.57 0.05
N GLY A 22 -4.65 -14.89 -0.71
CA GLY A 22 -4.04 -15.44 -1.92
C GLY A 22 -4.99 -15.59 -3.12
N GLU A 23 -6.17 -14.95 -3.11
CA GLU A 23 -7.13 -14.99 -4.21
C GLU A 23 -6.68 -14.22 -5.46
N ALA A 24 -5.57 -13.47 -5.40
CA ALA A 24 -5.04 -12.77 -6.55
C ALA A 24 -4.67 -13.73 -7.69
N HIS A 25 -5.32 -13.54 -8.83
CA HIS A 25 -5.02 -14.30 -10.06
C HIS A 25 -3.73 -13.82 -10.76
N ALA A 26 -3.13 -12.73 -10.27
CA ALA A 26 -1.90 -12.14 -10.79
C ALA A 26 -0.96 -11.78 -9.63
N ALA A 27 0.36 -11.81 -9.87
CA ALA A 27 1.34 -11.38 -8.89
C ALA A 27 1.12 -9.88 -8.55
N ILE A 28 1.10 -9.57 -7.26
CA ILE A 28 0.99 -8.20 -6.76
C ILE A 28 2.40 -7.64 -6.61
N ASP A 29 2.66 -6.49 -7.22
CA ASP A 29 3.89 -5.74 -7.05
C ASP A 29 3.64 -4.34 -6.47
N ALA A 30 4.72 -3.62 -6.15
CA ALA A 30 4.61 -2.30 -5.54
C ALA A 30 3.93 -1.25 -6.44
N THR A 31 3.94 -1.46 -7.76
CA THR A 31 3.36 -0.56 -8.77
C THR A 31 1.92 -0.93 -9.16
N THR A 32 1.43 -2.07 -8.68
CA THR A 32 0.11 -2.58 -9.00
C THR A 32 -0.97 -1.63 -8.49
N ASN A 33 -1.95 -1.33 -9.33
CA ASN A 33 -3.10 -0.52 -8.94
C ASN A 33 -4.08 -1.37 -8.13
N LEU A 34 -4.08 -1.17 -6.82
CA LEU A 34 -4.87 -1.92 -5.84
C LEU A 34 -6.35 -1.52 -5.84
N SER A 35 -6.66 -0.27 -6.22
CA SER A 35 -8.03 0.25 -6.23
C SER A 35 -8.84 -0.16 -7.47
N HIS A 36 -8.20 -0.30 -8.63
CA HIS A 36 -8.90 -0.65 -9.89
C HIS A 36 -9.09 -2.15 -10.09
N THR A 37 -8.35 -2.97 -9.34
CA THR A 37 -8.38 -4.43 -9.44
C THR A 37 -9.47 -5.06 -8.58
N GLY A 38 -10.17 -4.26 -7.74
CA GLY A 38 -11.12 -4.77 -6.76
C GLY A 38 -10.47 -5.60 -5.64
N LEU A 39 -9.13 -5.59 -5.56
CA LEU A 39 -8.35 -6.33 -4.57
C LEU A 39 -8.51 -5.74 -3.17
N LEU A 40 -8.61 -4.40 -3.07
CA LEU A 40 -8.82 -3.70 -1.82
C LEU A 40 -10.08 -2.84 -1.90
N ASP A 41 -10.97 -3.04 -0.93
CA ASP A 41 -12.05 -2.11 -0.67
C ASP A 41 -11.57 -0.92 0.18
N SER A 42 -12.45 0.05 0.44
CA SER A 42 -12.11 1.23 1.23
C SER A 42 -11.64 0.90 2.66
N MET A 43 -12.09 -0.20 3.26
CA MET A 43 -11.62 -0.62 4.59
C MET A 43 -10.22 -1.22 4.53
N ALA A 44 -9.96 -2.03 3.52
CA ALA A 44 -8.67 -2.66 3.28
C ALA A 44 -7.58 -1.62 2.96
N ILE A 45 -7.93 -0.56 2.21
CA ILE A 45 -7.04 0.59 1.97
C ILE A 45 -6.66 1.29 3.28
N VAL A 46 -7.64 1.55 4.17
CA VAL A 46 -7.36 2.16 5.47
C VAL A 46 -6.46 1.24 6.32
N GLY A 47 -6.74 -0.07 6.34
CA GLY A 47 -5.91 -1.04 7.04
C GLY A 47 -4.47 -1.10 6.52
N LEU A 48 -4.30 -1.01 5.20
CA LEU A 48 -2.98 -0.94 4.57
C LEU A 48 -2.23 0.31 5.00
N ILE A 49 -2.89 1.48 4.98
CA ILE A 49 -2.26 2.74 5.40
C ILE A 49 -1.87 2.70 6.88
N SER A 50 -2.75 2.23 7.76
CA SER A 50 -2.41 2.09 9.19
C SER A 50 -1.23 1.13 9.41
N TYR A 51 -1.17 0.04 8.64
CA TYR A 51 -0.03 -0.87 8.69
C TYR A 51 1.28 -0.19 8.23
N LEU A 52 1.23 0.64 7.18
CA LEU A 52 2.37 1.43 6.72
C LEU A 52 2.88 2.39 7.81
N GLU A 53 1.97 3.15 8.44
CA GLU A 53 2.31 4.08 9.52
C GLU A 53 3.02 3.36 10.67
N GLU A 54 2.52 2.19 11.08
CA GLU A 54 3.13 1.36 12.14
C GLU A 54 4.51 0.82 11.77
N GLN A 55 4.72 0.40 10.50
CA GLN A 55 6.01 -0.18 10.09
C GLN A 55 7.08 0.87 9.83
N ALA A 56 6.71 2.05 9.34
CA ALA A 56 7.64 3.10 8.98
C ALA A 56 7.80 4.19 10.07
N ASP A 57 7.00 4.16 11.12
CA ASP A 57 6.93 5.22 12.16
C ASP A 57 6.70 6.61 11.54
N VAL A 58 5.79 6.65 10.56
CA VAL A 58 5.42 7.83 9.76
C VAL A 58 3.93 8.12 9.89
N HIS A 59 3.53 9.34 9.56
CA HIS A 59 2.11 9.71 9.49
C HIS A 59 1.67 9.88 8.04
N PHE A 60 0.58 9.24 7.66
CA PHE A 60 0.00 9.37 6.33
C PHE A 60 -0.93 10.58 6.27
N ASP A 61 -0.61 11.56 5.41
CA ASP A 61 -1.47 12.73 5.22
C ASP A 61 -2.62 12.44 4.24
N PHE A 62 -3.79 12.13 4.79
CA PHE A 62 -5.01 11.93 4.01
C PHE A 62 -5.53 13.21 3.32
N ALA A 63 -5.14 14.42 3.77
CA ALA A 63 -5.66 15.66 3.20
C ALA A 63 -5.09 15.97 1.81
N THR A 64 -3.86 15.50 1.56
CA THR A 64 -3.14 15.71 0.30
C THR A 64 -3.14 14.48 -0.60
N PHE A 65 -3.60 13.34 -0.09
CA PHE A 65 -3.67 12.11 -0.86
C PHE A 65 -4.83 12.12 -1.86
N ASP A 66 -4.52 11.99 -3.15
CA ASP A 66 -5.50 11.88 -4.22
C ASP A 66 -5.61 10.43 -4.75
N PRO A 67 -6.65 9.67 -4.36
CA PRO A 67 -6.83 8.31 -4.83
C PRO A 67 -7.39 8.23 -6.28
N GLN A 68 -7.73 9.35 -6.93
CA GLN A 68 -8.39 9.34 -8.25
C GLN A 68 -7.51 8.73 -9.36
N HIS A 69 -6.19 8.76 -9.20
CA HIS A 69 -5.24 8.21 -10.17
C HIS A 69 -4.89 6.74 -9.89
N GLY A 70 -5.54 6.14 -8.89
CA GLY A 70 -5.29 4.79 -8.43
C GLY A 70 -4.32 4.73 -7.25
N ILE A 71 -4.44 3.65 -6.49
CA ILE A 71 -3.65 3.42 -5.27
C ILE A 71 -2.64 2.30 -5.55
N SER A 72 -1.35 2.57 -5.33
CA SER A 72 -0.27 1.58 -5.37
C SER A 72 0.55 1.66 -4.09
N ILE A 73 1.22 0.56 -3.71
CA ILE A 73 2.08 0.52 -2.52
C ILE A 73 3.19 1.55 -2.62
N GLN A 74 3.82 1.66 -3.80
CA GLN A 74 4.86 2.63 -4.04
C GLN A 74 4.35 4.07 -3.86
N GLY A 75 3.15 4.37 -4.38
CA GLY A 75 2.54 5.69 -4.20
C GLY A 75 2.26 6.03 -2.74
N LEU A 76 1.78 5.05 -1.96
CA LEU A 76 1.53 5.22 -0.53
C LEU A 76 2.84 5.47 0.25
N ILE A 77 3.90 4.70 -0.02
CA ILE A 77 5.19 4.88 0.65
C ILE A 77 5.82 6.23 0.29
N GLN A 78 5.75 6.63 -0.98
CA GLN A 78 6.23 7.93 -1.43
C GLN A 78 5.50 9.07 -0.73
N HIS A 79 4.17 8.97 -0.58
CA HIS A 79 3.35 9.97 0.11
C HIS A 79 3.69 10.10 1.61
N CYS A 80 4.16 9.03 2.25
CA CYS A 80 4.61 9.05 3.65
C CYS A 80 6.04 9.55 3.85
N ALA A 81 6.90 9.47 2.84
CA ALA A 81 8.34 9.66 2.97
C ALA A 81 8.84 11.05 2.54
N GLU A 82 7.92 12.01 2.35
CA GLU A 82 8.23 13.44 2.14
C GLU A 82 8.38 14.22 3.44
#